data_AF-A0A7X5XAD1-F1
#
_entry.id   AF-A0A7X5XAD1-F1
#
_cell.length_a   1.000
_cell.length_b   1.000
_cell.length_c   1.000
_cell.angle_alpha   90.00
_cell.angle_beta   90.00
_cell.angle_gamma   90.00
#
_symmetry.space_group_name_H-M   'P 1'
#
loop_
_entity.id
_entity.type
_entity.pdbx_description
1 polymer ?
#
loop_
_entity_poly.entity_id
_entity_poly.type
_entity_poly.pdbx_seq_one_letter_code
_entity_poly.pdbx_strand_id
1 'polypeptide(L)' 'MQQRTYLGREAEKYADSAVTRESQADQTLAIGEGLAAIAYSLLEVADAIRESTTATERGR' A
#
# COMPACT_ATOMS: atom_id res chain seq x y z
N MET A 1 -3.32 -3.01 14.66
CA MET A 1 -2.10 -2.18 14.45
C MET A 1 -0.98 -2.88 13.66
N GLN A 2 -0.50 -4.08 14.02
CA GLN A 2 0.63 -4.73 13.32
C GLN A 2 0.42 -4.98 11.80
N GLN A 3 -0.82 -5.17 11.37
CA GLN A 3 -1.16 -5.42 9.96
C GLN A 3 -1.05 -4.17 9.08
N ARG A 4 -1.45 -2.98 9.57
CA ARG A 4 -1.28 -1.72 8.83
C ARG A 4 0.19 -1.40 8.59
N THR A 5 1.01 -1.55 9.63
CA THR A 5 2.47 -1.37 9.53
C THR A 5 3.14 -2.37 8.58
N TYR A 6 2.50 -3.49 8.25
CA TYR A 6 3.00 -4.41 7.22
C TYR A 6 2.64 -3.92 5.82
N LEU A 7 1.37 -3.58 5.59
CA LEU A 7 0.89 -3.11 4.28
C LEU A 7 1.58 -1.83 3.84
N GLY A 8 1.73 -0.85 4.73
CA GLY A 8 2.44 0.39 4.43
C GLY A 8 3.91 0.18 4.07
N ARG A 9 4.59 -0.78 4.73
CA ARG A 9 5.99 -1.12 4.40
C ARG A 9 6.13 -1.79 3.03
N GLU A 10 5.20 -2.67 2.66
CA GLU A 10 5.21 -3.23 1.31
C GLU A 10 4.91 -2.15 0.27
N ALA A 11 3.97 -1.23 0.54
CA ALA A 11 3.69 -0.10 -0.33
C ALA A 11 4.94 0.76 -0.58
N GLU A 12 5.65 1.15 0.49
CA GLU A 12 6.89 1.92 0.44
C GLU A 12 7.98 1.20 -0.36
N LYS A 13 8.21 -0.08 -0.06
CA LYS A 13 9.20 -0.91 -0.77
C LYS A 13 8.96 -0.96 -2.29
N TYR A 14 7.71 -1.13 -2.73
CA TYR A 14 7.40 -1.15 -4.16
C TYR A 14 7.50 0.24 -4.80
N ALA A 15 7.15 1.30 -4.06
CA ALA A 15 7.33 2.67 -4.53
C ALA A 15 8.82 3.00 -4.74
N ASP A 16 9.68 2.67 -3.77
CA ASP A 16 11.12 2.86 -3.87
C ASP A 16 11.70 2.06 -5.04
N SER A 17 11.30 0.79 -5.19
CA SER A 17 11.72 -0.04 -6.31
C SER A 17 11.35 0.60 -7.66
N ALA A 18 10.12 1.10 -7.79
CA ALA A 18 9.67 1.76 -9.02
C ALA A 18 10.52 3.00 -9.38
N VAL A 19 10.92 3.78 -8.37
CA VAL A 19 11.78 4.96 -8.57
C VAL A 19 13.18 4.56 -9.06
N THR A 20 13.72 3.43 -8.60
CA THR A 20 15.06 2.97 -9.04
C THR A 20 15.11 2.49 -10.50
N ARG A 21 13.96 2.31 -11.16
CA ARG A 21 13.84 1.80 -12.53
C ARG A 21 13.77 2.97 -13.53
N GLU A 22 14.91 3.60 -13.79
CA GLU A 22 15.01 4.79 -14.65
C GLU A 22 15.24 4.47 -16.13
N SER A 23 15.65 3.24 -16.47
CA SER A 23 15.94 2.87 -17.86
C SER A 23 14.66 2.70 -18.67
N GLN A 24 14.70 3.06 -19.96
CA GLN A 24 13.54 2.90 -20.85
C GLN A 24 13.11 1.42 -21.00
N ALA A 25 14.05 0.48 -20.84
CA ALA A 25 13.78 -0.95 -20.85
C ALA A 25 13.02 -1.44 -19.60
N ASP A 26 13.15 -0.70 -18.49
CA ASP A 26 12.59 -1.09 -17.19
C ASP A 26 11.25 -0.41 -16.87
N GLN A 27 10.75 0.47 -17.75
CA GLN A 27 9.51 1.24 -17.52
C GLN A 27 8.29 0.35 -17.21
N THR A 28 8.15 -0.78 -17.91
CA THR A 28 7.03 -1.70 -17.65
C THR A 28 7.08 -2.27 -16.23
N LEU A 29 8.29 -2.56 -15.73
CA LEU A 29 8.46 -3.05 -14.37
C LEU A 29 8.22 -1.93 -13.35
N ALA A 30 8.71 -0.72 -13.62
CA ALA A 30 8.46 0.46 -12.79
C ALA A 30 6.95 0.72 -12.63
N ILE A 31 6.18 0.59 -13.71
CA ILE A 31 4.72 0.71 -13.69
C ILE A 31 4.10 -0.40 -12.84
N GLY A 32 4.54 -1.65 -13.01
CA GLY A 32 4.05 -2.78 -12.22
C GLY A 32 4.31 -2.60 -10.72
N GLU A 33 5.50 -2.13 -10.36
CA GLU A 33 5.90 -1.85 -8.98
C GLU A 33 5.10 -0.67 -8.40
N GLY A 34 4.91 0.41 -9.17
CA GLY A 34 4.05 1.53 -8.77
C GLY A 34 2.59 1.12 -8.54
N LEU A 35 2.03 0.26 -9.40
CA LEU A 35 0.68 -0.27 -9.22
C LEU A 35 0.57 -1.16 -7.98
N ALA A 36 1.60 -1.96 -7.68
CA ALA A 36 1.65 -2.76 -6.46
C ALA A 36 1.65 -1.87 -5.21
N ALA A 37 2.44 -0.79 -5.22
CA ALA A 37 2.49 0.18 -4.12
C ALA A 37 1.10 0.81 -3.84
N ILE A 38 0.39 1.20 -4.91
CA ILE A 38 -0.97 1.73 -4.82
C ILE A 38 -1.93 0.70 -4.21
N ALA A 39 -1.86 -0.56 -4.68
CA ALA A 39 -2.73 -1.63 -4.18
C ALA A 39 -2.54 -1.86 -2.68
N TYR A 40 -1.30 -1.93 -2.20
CA TYR A 40 -1.02 -2.09 -0.77
C TYR A 40 -1.50 -0.90 0.06
N SER A 41 -1.34 0.32 -0.45
CA SER A 41 -1.85 1.54 0.21
C SER A 41 -3.38 1.52 0.34
N LEU A 42 -4.09 1.08 -0.71
CA LEU A 42 -5.55 0.97 -0.68
C LEU A 42 -6.03 -0.10 0.31
N LEU A 43 -5.32 -1.22 0.43
CA LEU A 43 -5.61 -2.23 1.44
C LEU A 43 -5.44 -1.69 2.86
N GLU A 44 -4.39 -0.89 3.11
CA GLU A 44 -4.19 -0.26 4.41
C GLU A 44 -5.33 0.70 4.77
N VAL A 45 -5.77 1.52 3.80
CA VAL A 45 -6.92 2.43 3.97
C VAL A 45 -8.21 1.64 4.22
N ALA A 46 -8.45 0.56 3.48
CA ALA A 46 -9.63 -0.28 3.68
C ALA A 46 -9.66 -0.91 5.08
N ASP A 47 -8.52 -1.44 5.55
CA ASP A 47 -8.37 -1.94 6.92
C ASP A 47 -8.60 -0.83 7.95
N ALA A 48 -8.16 0.39 7.64
CA ALA A 48 -8.35 1.52 8.53
C ALA A 48 -9.80 1.93 8.71
N ILE A 49 -10.53 1.98 7.60
CA ILE A 49 -11.97 2.25 7.60
C ILE A 49 -12.71 1.17 8.38
N ARG A 50 -12.38 -0.12 8.14
CA ARG A 50 -13.00 -1.25 8.85
C ARG A 50 -12.83 -1.14 10.36
N GLU A 51 -11.61 -0.87 10.82
CA GLU A 51 -11.32 -0.70 12.26
C GLU A 51 -12.11 0.46 12.88
N SER A 52 -12.19 1.60 12.19
CA SER A 52 -12.94 2.77 12.64
C SER A 52 -14.45 2.48 12.74
N THR A 53 -15.02 1.77 11.77
CA THR A 53 -16.43 1.40 11.77
C THR A 53 -16.75 0.45 12.92
N THR A 54 -15.94 -0.61 13.12
CA THR A 54 -16.14 -1.56 14.23
C THR A 54 -16.00 -0.91 15.60
N ALA A 55 -15.06 0.03 15.77
CA ALA A 55 -14.92 0.78 17.03
C ALA A 55 -16.15 1.64 17.32
N THR A 56 -16.73 2.25 16.29
CA THR A 56 -17.96 3.07 16.39
C THR A 56 -19.18 2.23 16.76
N GLU A 57 -19.32 1.02 16.20
CA GLU A 57 -20.41 0.11 16.50
C GLU A 57 -20.36 -0.45 17.93
N ARG A 58 -19.15 -0.73 18.45
CA ARG A 58 -18.97 -1.23 19.83
C ARG A 58 -19.18 -0.16 20.91
N GLY A 59 -19.09 1.11 20.54
CA GLY A 59 -19.29 2.24 21.45
C GLY A 59 -20.75 2.70 21.58
N ARG A 60 -21.68 2.08 20.83
CA ARG A 60 -23.13 2.29 20.93
C ARG A 60 -23.78 1.15 21.70
#